data_AF-A0A3Q2CVY8-F1
#
_entry.id   AF-A0A3Q2CVY8-F1
#
_cell.length_a   1.000
_cell.length_b   1.000
_cell.length_c   1.000
_cell.angle_alpha   90.00
_cell.angle_beta   90.00
_cell.angle_gamma   90.00
#
_symmetry.space_group_name_H-M   'P 1'
#
loop_
_entity.id
_entity.type
_entity.pdbx_description
1 polymer ?
#
loop_
_entity_poly.entity_id
_entity_poly.type
_entity_poly.pdbx_seq_one_letter_code
_entity_poly.pdbx_strand_id
1 'polypeptide(L)'
;MLPPGLSVALLAVSCALWPPAVRAAACEPVRIPLCRSMPWNMTKMPNHLHHSTQDNAVLAIEQFEGLLGTGCSPDLLFFLCAMYAPICTIDFQHEPIKPCKAVCERAKSGCEPVMKRYNHSWPDSLACSELPLYDRGVCISPEAIVKAEGPDPYLQDPSRCQNPESGSDVPMDPSSFHCRGPNGDRCKCKTVKMGQKTYVNNNYNYGEP
;
A
#
# COMPACT_ATOMS: atom_id res chain seq x y z
N MET A 1 28.21 30.11 -47.77
CA MET A 1 28.71 28.72 -47.79
C MET A 1 29.55 28.54 -46.55
N LEU A 2 29.04 27.87 -45.51
CA LEU A 2 29.78 27.64 -44.27
C LEU A 2 30.81 26.51 -44.49
N PRO A 3 32.02 26.59 -43.89
CA PRO A 3 33.05 25.58 -44.10
C PRO A 3 32.58 24.21 -43.57
N PRO A 4 32.90 23.10 -44.25
CA PRO A 4 32.47 21.75 -43.85
C PRO A 4 32.98 21.32 -42.46
N GLY A 5 33.98 22.01 -41.89
CA GLY A 5 34.49 21.75 -40.55
C GLY A 5 33.63 22.29 -39.40
N LEU A 6 32.79 23.32 -39.63
CA LEU A 6 31.96 23.93 -38.59
C LEU A 6 30.72 23.08 -38.24
N SER A 7 30.18 22.34 -39.21
CA SER A 7 29.05 21.42 -38.98
C SER A 7 29.44 20.19 -38.16
N VAL A 8 30.68 19.71 -38.26
CA VAL A 8 31.16 18.55 -37.50
C VAL A 8 31.40 18.91 -36.03
N ALA A 9 31.91 20.12 -35.76
CA ALA A 9 32.15 20.60 -34.40
C ALA A 9 30.87 20.79 -33.58
N LEU A 10 29.77 21.26 -34.20
CA LEU A 10 28.49 21.47 -33.52
C LEU A 10 27.81 20.15 -33.10
N LEU A 11 27.93 19.09 -33.90
CA LEU A 11 27.39 17.77 -33.57
C LEU A 11 28.18 17.08 -32.45
N ALA A 12 29.50 17.24 -32.41
CA ALA A 12 30.34 16.68 -31.35
C ALA A 12 30.08 17.32 -29.97
N VAL A 13 29.81 18.63 -29.93
CA VAL A 13 29.44 19.34 -28.69
C VAL A 13 28.07 18.87 -28.17
N SER A 14 27.17 18.47 -29.05
CA SER A 14 25.80 18.05 -28.70
C SER A 14 25.75 16.70 -27.96
N CYS A 15 26.71 15.79 -28.19
CA CYS A 15 26.80 14.51 -27.47
C CYS A 15 27.38 14.65 -26.05
N ALA A 16 28.20 15.67 -25.79
CA ALA A 16 28.84 15.88 -24.49
C ALA A 16 27.92 16.57 -23.45
N LEU A 17 26.77 17.08 -23.90
CA LEU A 17 25.77 17.77 -23.08
C LEU A 17 24.56 16.90 -22.72
N TRP A 18 24.55 15.61 -23.08
CA TRP A 18 23.48 14.72 -22.66
C TRP A 18 23.69 14.36 -21.18
N PRO A 19 22.76 14.70 -20.27
CA PRO A 19 22.88 14.27 -18.87
C PRO A 19 22.94 12.74 -18.83
N PRO A 20 23.85 12.14 -18.04
CA PRO A 20 23.94 10.69 -17.95
C PRO A 20 22.56 10.14 -17.61
N ALA A 21 22.11 9.15 -18.38
CA ALA A 21 20.85 8.47 -18.10
C ALA A 21 20.93 7.92 -16.67
N VAL A 22 20.14 8.48 -15.76
CA VAL A 22 20.00 7.99 -14.39
C VAL A 22 19.31 6.64 -14.50
N ARG A 23 20.09 5.56 -14.57
CA ARG A 23 19.56 4.21 -14.48
C ARG A 23 18.93 4.10 -13.10
N ALA A 24 17.63 3.82 -13.07
CA ALA A 24 16.94 3.51 -11.82
C ALA A 24 17.71 2.38 -11.12
N ALA A 25 18.06 2.55 -9.85
CA ALA A 25 18.80 1.55 -9.09
C ALA A 25 18.05 0.21 -9.14
N ALA A 26 18.77 -0.90 -9.33
CA ALA A 26 18.14 -2.22 -9.34
C ALA A 26 17.58 -2.56 -7.94
N CYS A 27 16.58 -3.44 -7.88
CA CYS A 27 16.14 -4.00 -6.61
C CYS A 27 17.31 -4.71 -5.92
N GLU A 28 17.38 -4.59 -4.59
CA GLU A 28 18.34 -5.28 -3.75
C GLU A 28 17.66 -6.04 -2.61
N PRO A 29 18.25 -7.12 -2.09
CA PRO A 29 17.67 -7.85 -0.96
C PRO A 29 17.53 -6.98 0.28
N VAL A 30 16.46 -7.18 1.05
CA VAL A 30 16.27 -6.52 2.35
C VAL A 30 17.32 -7.04 3.34
N ARG A 31 18.17 -6.14 3.83
CA ARG A 31 19.22 -6.41 4.83
C ARG A 31 18.90 -5.86 6.21
N ILE A 32 17.86 -5.03 6.34
CA ILE A 32 17.41 -4.47 7.61
C ILE A 32 16.90 -5.59 8.54
N PRO A 33 17.54 -5.83 9.72
CA PRO A 33 17.18 -6.93 10.60
C PRO A 33 15.71 -6.94 11.03
N LEU A 34 15.17 -5.79 11.41
CA LEU A 34 13.78 -5.63 11.85
C LEU A 34 12.77 -5.97 10.75
N CYS A 35 13.13 -5.79 9.48
CA CYS A 35 12.21 -5.95 8.35
C CYS A 35 12.29 -7.33 7.67
N ARG A 36 13.04 -8.27 8.23
CA ARG A 36 13.15 -9.63 7.67
C ARG A 36 11.84 -10.41 7.67
N SER A 37 10.91 -10.07 8.56
CA SER A 37 9.57 -10.68 8.65
C SER A 37 8.55 -10.07 7.71
N MET A 38 8.92 -9.04 6.93
CA MET A 38 8.01 -8.44 5.97
C MET A 38 7.66 -9.44 4.86
N PRO A 39 6.47 -9.31 4.26
CA PRO A 39 6.04 -10.22 3.21
C PRO A 39 6.79 -10.01 1.87
N TRP A 40 7.66 -8.99 1.77
CA TRP A 40 8.59 -8.79 0.67
C TRP A 40 10.04 -8.96 1.13
N ASN A 41 10.89 -9.46 0.22
CA ASN A 41 12.32 -9.69 0.46
C ASN A 41 13.24 -8.78 -0.38
N MET A 42 12.68 -7.98 -1.29
CA MET A 42 13.42 -7.06 -2.16
C MET A 42 12.98 -5.62 -1.89
N THR A 43 13.95 -4.72 -1.75
CA THR A 43 13.78 -3.28 -1.57
C THR A 43 14.52 -2.51 -2.66
N LYS A 44 14.32 -1.20 -2.69
CA LYS A 44 15.04 -0.28 -3.55
C LYS A 44 15.37 1.00 -2.81
N MET A 45 16.57 1.52 -3.07
CA MET A 45 17.03 2.79 -2.53
C MET A 45 17.02 3.88 -3.64
N PRO A 46 16.81 5.16 -3.29
CA PRO A 46 16.57 5.67 -1.95
C PRO A 46 15.19 5.28 -1.40
N ASN A 47 15.08 5.16 -0.07
CA ASN A 47 13.81 4.93 0.60
C ASN A 47 12.99 6.23 0.78
N HIS A 48 11.81 6.15 1.39
CA HIS A 48 10.91 7.31 1.59
C HIS A 48 11.45 8.37 2.54
N LEU A 49 12.54 8.06 3.23
CA LEU A 49 13.26 8.95 4.16
C LEU A 49 14.58 9.44 3.55
N HIS A 50 14.76 9.26 2.25
CA HIS A 50 15.91 9.70 1.47
C HIS A 50 17.25 9.10 1.89
N HIS A 51 17.25 7.98 2.61
CA HIS A 51 18.47 7.21 2.81
C HIS A 51 18.90 6.61 1.47
N SER A 52 20.14 6.86 1.05
CA SER A 52 20.66 6.33 -0.23
C SER A 52 21.12 4.87 -0.13
N THR A 53 21.33 4.35 1.09
CA THR A 53 21.80 2.98 1.35
C THR A 53 21.00 2.35 2.47
N GLN A 54 20.88 1.02 2.44
CA GLN A 54 20.27 0.28 3.55
C GLN A 54 21.07 0.40 4.85
N ASP A 55 22.39 0.57 4.81
CA ASP A 55 23.19 0.71 6.04
C ASP A 55 22.81 1.98 6.82
N ASN A 56 22.52 3.08 6.12
CA ASN A 56 21.99 4.29 6.74
C ASN A 56 20.57 4.07 7.28
N ALA A 57 19.74 3.32 6.54
CA ALA A 57 18.39 2.98 6.97
C ALA A 57 18.37 2.07 8.21
N VAL A 58 19.34 1.15 8.34
CA VAL A 58 19.53 0.28 9.52
C VAL A 58 19.76 1.14 10.76
N LEU A 59 20.75 2.02 10.73
CA LEU A 59 21.06 2.89 11.87
C LEU A 59 19.85 3.76 12.27
N ALA A 60 19.10 4.25 11.28
CA ALA A 60 17.97 5.14 11.53
C ALA A 60 16.68 4.41 11.96
N ILE A 61 16.49 3.12 11.68
CA ILE A 61 15.33 2.36 12.15
C ILE A 61 15.56 1.73 13.53
N GLU A 62 16.81 1.45 13.91
CA GLU A 62 17.18 0.87 15.21
C GLU A 62 16.69 1.72 16.40
N GLN A 63 16.58 3.05 16.23
CA GLN A 63 16.02 3.94 17.26
C GLN A 63 14.55 3.60 17.64
N PHE A 64 13.82 2.87 16.79
CA PHE A 64 12.44 2.44 17.05
C PHE A 64 12.35 1.08 17.74
N GLU A 65 13.44 0.35 17.99
CA GLU A 65 13.40 -0.97 18.64
C GLU A 65 12.71 -0.93 20.00
N GLY A 66 13.02 0.08 20.82
CA GLY A 66 12.37 0.25 22.11
C GLY A 66 10.87 0.49 21.99
N LEU A 67 10.43 1.25 20.99
CA LEU A 67 9.01 1.52 20.74
C LEU A 67 8.29 0.28 20.22
N LEU A 68 8.90 -0.45 19.27
CA LEU A 68 8.41 -1.73 18.77
C LEU A 68 8.25 -2.75 19.90
N GLY A 69 9.21 -2.81 20.83
CA GLY A 69 9.18 -3.69 22.00
C GLY A 69 8.00 -3.43 22.96
N THR A 70 7.37 -2.25 22.90
CA THR A 70 6.17 -1.97 23.71
C THR A 70 4.89 -2.60 23.15
N GLY A 71 4.90 -3.02 21.87
CA GLY A 71 3.70 -3.55 21.21
C GLY A 71 2.56 -2.54 21.08
N CYS A 72 2.86 -1.23 21.06
CA CYS A 72 1.86 -0.15 21.05
C CYS A 72 0.91 -0.16 19.84
N SER A 73 1.31 -0.75 18.71
CA SER A 73 0.47 -0.95 17.54
C SER A 73 0.95 -2.16 16.72
N PRO A 74 0.06 -3.02 16.23
CA PRO A 74 0.42 -4.13 15.35
C PRO A 74 0.92 -3.65 13.97
N ASP A 75 0.53 -2.45 13.55
CA ASP A 75 0.89 -1.88 12.25
C ASP A 75 2.25 -1.18 12.25
N LEU A 76 2.86 -0.92 13.42
CA LEU A 76 4.06 -0.09 13.52
C LEU A 76 5.24 -0.68 12.73
N LEU A 77 5.52 -1.98 12.87
CA LEU A 77 6.64 -2.61 12.17
C LEU A 77 6.44 -2.57 10.65
N PHE A 78 5.23 -2.90 10.19
CA PHE A 78 4.90 -2.83 8.78
C PHE A 78 5.08 -1.41 8.24
N PHE A 79 4.55 -0.41 8.95
CA PHE A 79 4.66 0.99 8.56
C PHE A 79 6.12 1.44 8.47
N LEU A 80 6.93 1.17 9.49
CA LEU A 80 8.35 1.51 9.48
C LEU A 80 9.07 0.80 8.33
N CYS A 81 8.87 -0.50 8.14
CA CYS A 81 9.52 -1.21 7.06
C CYS A 81 9.07 -0.74 5.67
N ALA A 82 7.80 -0.37 5.50
CA ALA A 82 7.31 0.24 4.26
C ALA A 82 7.96 1.60 3.98
N MET A 83 8.36 2.35 5.01
CA MET A 83 9.08 3.63 4.88
C MET A 83 10.60 3.45 4.67
N TYR A 84 11.22 2.54 5.41
CA TYR A 84 12.68 2.36 5.47
C TYR A 84 13.23 1.36 4.44
N ALA A 85 12.46 0.33 4.08
CA ALA A 85 12.79 -0.69 3.09
C ALA A 85 11.56 -0.99 2.21
N PRO A 86 11.10 -0.02 1.40
CA PRO A 86 9.88 -0.16 0.61
C PRO A 86 9.99 -1.33 -0.38
N ILE A 87 8.88 -2.03 -0.62
CA ILE A 87 8.83 -3.14 -1.58
C ILE A 87 9.27 -2.68 -2.98
N CYS A 88 10.19 -3.45 -3.57
CA CYS A 88 10.60 -3.21 -4.95
C CYS A 88 9.61 -3.86 -5.93
N THR A 89 8.99 -3.06 -6.80
CA THR A 89 8.10 -3.56 -7.87
C THR A 89 8.48 -2.96 -9.22
N ILE A 90 8.03 -3.61 -10.30
CA ILE A 90 8.34 -3.20 -11.68
C ILE A 90 7.66 -1.89 -12.08
N ASP A 91 6.48 -1.59 -11.51
CA ASP A 91 5.70 -0.40 -11.85
C ASP A 91 6.20 0.87 -11.14
N PHE A 92 6.89 0.70 -10.01
CA PHE A 92 7.35 1.77 -9.13
C PHE A 92 8.89 1.89 -9.12
N GLN A 93 9.47 2.00 -10.31
CA GLN A 93 10.93 2.04 -10.52
C GLN A 93 11.58 3.38 -10.13
N HIS A 94 10.88 4.49 -10.14
CA HIS A 94 11.48 5.80 -9.83
C HIS A 94 11.21 6.25 -8.40
N GLU A 95 9.97 6.06 -7.93
CA GLU A 95 9.55 6.30 -6.56
C GLU A 95 8.89 5.02 -6.05
N PRO A 96 9.38 4.41 -4.96
CA PRO A 96 8.77 3.21 -4.41
C PRO A 96 7.32 3.44 -3.99
N ILE A 97 6.54 2.37 -3.88
CA ILE A 97 5.17 2.48 -3.36
C ILE A 97 5.18 2.86 -1.87
N LYS A 98 4.31 3.81 -1.48
CA LYS A 98 4.18 4.29 -0.10
C LYS A 98 3.19 3.44 0.70
N PRO A 99 3.32 3.35 2.04
CA PRO A 99 2.27 2.81 2.88
C PRO A 99 1.02 3.69 2.81
N CYS A 100 -0.15 3.06 2.92
CA CYS A 100 -1.41 3.79 2.97
C CYS A 100 -1.49 4.65 4.23
N LYS A 101 -2.10 5.84 4.10
CA LYS A 101 -2.31 6.78 5.22
C LYS A 101 -2.96 6.13 6.44
N ALA A 102 -3.97 5.28 6.23
CA ALA A 102 -4.65 4.57 7.32
C ALA A 102 -3.69 3.70 8.16
N VAL A 103 -2.70 3.06 7.55
CA VAL A 103 -1.70 2.24 8.25
C VAL A 103 -0.82 3.11 9.16
N CYS A 104 -0.38 4.27 8.64
CA CYS A 104 0.36 5.25 9.44
C CYS A 104 -0.48 5.77 10.61
N GLU A 105 -1.76 6.09 10.39
CA GLU A 105 -2.64 6.60 11.44
C GLU A 105 -2.88 5.56 12.55
N ARG A 106 -3.03 4.27 12.20
CA ARG A 106 -3.11 3.18 13.20
C ARG A 106 -1.80 2.99 13.97
N ALA A 107 -0.65 3.09 13.31
CA ALA A 107 0.66 3.06 13.96
C ALA A 107 0.84 4.25 14.92
N LYS A 108 0.56 5.47 14.44
CA LYS A 108 0.69 6.72 15.18
C LYS A 108 -0.25 6.78 16.38
N SER A 109 -1.52 6.42 16.20
CA SER A 109 -2.52 6.48 17.28
C SER A 109 -2.19 5.58 18.46
N GLY A 110 -1.65 4.38 18.21
CA GLY A 110 -1.17 3.49 19.28
C GLY A 110 0.14 3.95 19.92
N CYS A 111 1.08 4.44 19.11
CA CYS A 111 2.47 4.62 19.55
C CYS A 111 2.87 6.05 19.94
N GLU A 112 2.24 7.08 19.38
CA GLU A 112 2.52 8.48 19.75
C GLU A 112 2.26 8.76 21.25
N PRO A 113 1.18 8.24 21.89
CA PRO A 113 1.00 8.41 23.33
C PRO A 113 2.15 7.78 24.14
N VAL A 114 2.71 6.67 23.67
CA VAL A 114 3.87 6.02 24.31
C VAL A 114 5.10 6.89 24.19
N MET A 115 5.39 7.43 23.00
CA MET A 115 6.51 8.35 22.79
C MET A 115 6.39 9.60 23.68
N LYS A 116 5.19 10.20 23.77
CA LYS A 116 4.92 11.40 24.57
C LYS A 116 5.19 11.18 26.06
N ARG A 117 4.95 9.97 26.60
CA ARG A 117 5.29 9.63 28.01
C ARG A 117 6.79 9.72 28.31
N TYR A 118 7.64 9.59 27.29
CA TYR A 118 9.09 9.70 27.39
C TYR A 118 9.62 11.00 26.76
N ASN A 119 8.78 12.04 26.65
CA ASN A 119 9.13 13.34 26.06
C ASN A 119 9.62 13.27 24.59
N HIS A 120 9.15 12.28 23.83
CA HIS A 120 9.37 12.20 22.40
C HIS A 120 8.09 12.50 21.62
N SER A 121 8.22 13.09 20.45
CA SER A 121 7.12 13.34 19.51
C SER A 121 7.16 12.36 18.34
N TRP A 122 6.01 12.12 17.72
CA TRP A 122 5.98 11.46 16.42
C TRP A 122 6.78 12.30 15.40
N PRO A 123 7.74 11.73 14.67
CA PRO A 123 8.64 12.52 13.83
C PRO A 123 7.93 13.00 12.56
N ASP A 124 8.28 14.20 12.12
CA ASP A 124 7.69 14.83 10.94
C ASP A 124 7.97 14.05 9.64
N SER A 125 9.12 13.38 9.57
CA SER A 125 9.47 12.49 8.46
C SER A 125 8.55 11.26 8.34
N LEU A 126 7.79 10.94 9.38
CA LEU A 126 6.75 9.90 9.40
C LEU A 126 5.33 10.48 9.47
N ALA A 127 5.14 11.77 9.15
CA ALA A 127 3.83 12.40 9.19
C ALA A 127 2.85 11.71 8.21
N CYS A 128 1.68 11.31 8.72
CA CYS A 128 0.68 10.62 7.91
C CYS A 128 -0.02 11.53 6.88
N SER A 129 0.13 12.85 6.96
CA SER A 129 -0.50 13.80 6.04
C SER A 129 -0.02 13.65 4.60
N GLU A 130 1.25 13.27 4.43
CA GLU A 130 1.93 13.15 3.13
C GLU A 130 1.71 11.80 2.45
N LEU A 131 0.96 10.90 3.09
CA LEU A 131 0.73 9.55 2.59
C LEU A 131 -0.57 9.46 1.77
N PRO A 132 -0.59 8.62 0.73
CA PRO A 132 -1.77 8.43 -0.12
C PRO A 132 -2.94 7.78 0.63
N LEU A 133 -4.15 8.18 0.27
CA LEU A 133 -5.39 7.47 0.58
C LEU A 133 -5.62 6.35 -0.45
N TYR A 134 -6.10 5.19 -0.01
CA TYR A 134 -6.30 4.01 -0.86
C TYR A 134 -7.24 4.29 -2.05
N ASP A 135 -8.31 5.03 -1.81
CA ASP A 135 -9.34 5.38 -2.79
C ASP A 135 -8.92 6.52 -3.76
N ARG A 136 -7.72 7.10 -3.57
CA ARG A 136 -7.20 8.21 -4.39
C ARG A 136 -5.79 7.97 -4.95
N GLY A 137 -5.20 6.81 -4.70
CA GLY A 137 -3.84 6.49 -5.14
C GLY A 137 -3.43 5.06 -4.80
N VAL A 138 -2.29 4.64 -5.34
CA VAL A 138 -1.75 3.29 -5.12
C VAL A 138 -0.85 3.29 -3.88
N CYS A 139 -1.18 2.45 -2.89
CA CYS A 139 -0.45 2.33 -1.63
C CYS A 139 -0.54 0.92 -1.05
N ILE A 140 0.34 0.58 -0.11
CA ILE A 140 0.36 -0.76 0.53
C ILE A 140 -0.22 -0.76 1.94
N SER A 141 -0.95 -1.83 2.25
CA SER A 141 -1.46 -2.15 3.58
C SER A 141 -1.14 -3.62 3.93
N PRO A 142 -1.02 -3.97 5.22
CA PRO A 142 -0.67 -5.33 5.62
C PRO A 142 -1.70 -6.37 5.15
N GLU A 143 -2.97 -6.00 5.08
CA GLU A 143 -4.08 -6.89 4.69
C GLU A 143 -4.02 -7.30 3.21
N ALA A 144 -3.37 -6.50 2.36
CA ALA A 144 -3.24 -6.79 0.94
C ALA A 144 -2.18 -7.86 0.63
N ILE A 145 -1.32 -8.22 1.60
CA ILE A 145 -0.16 -9.10 1.40
C ILE A 145 -0.22 -10.38 2.25
N VAL A 146 -1.21 -10.51 3.14
CA VAL A 146 -1.51 -11.80 3.77
C VAL A 146 -1.99 -12.75 2.67
N LYS A 147 -1.19 -13.78 2.42
CA LYS A 147 -1.46 -14.85 1.46
C LYS A 147 -2.90 -15.35 1.60
N ALA A 148 -3.44 -15.85 0.49
CA ALA A 148 -4.65 -16.65 0.41
C ALA A 148 -4.56 -17.94 1.26
N GLU A 149 -4.45 -17.80 2.57
CA GLU A 149 -4.67 -18.86 3.54
C GLU A 149 -6.17 -18.94 3.79
N GLY A 150 -6.83 -19.58 2.82
CA GLY A 150 -8.18 -20.09 2.96
C GLY A 150 -9.29 -19.03 2.93
N PRO A 151 -10.52 -19.48 2.73
CA PRO A 151 -11.71 -18.67 2.97
C PRO A 151 -11.65 -18.14 4.40
N ASP A 152 -11.90 -16.84 4.56
CA ASP A 152 -12.17 -16.19 5.84
C ASP A 152 -13.02 -17.11 6.76
N PRO A 153 -12.56 -17.47 7.97
CA PRO A 153 -13.35 -18.25 8.92
C PRO A 153 -14.70 -17.58 9.26
N TYR A 154 -14.87 -16.29 8.99
CA TYR A 154 -16.13 -15.57 9.14
C TYR A 154 -17.12 -15.75 7.97
N LEU A 155 -16.74 -16.41 6.88
CA LEU A 155 -17.61 -16.66 5.72
C LEU A 155 -17.82 -18.14 5.38
N GLN A 156 -17.61 -19.05 6.32
CA GLN A 156 -17.96 -20.46 6.16
C GLN A 156 -18.81 -21.01 7.30
N ASP A 157 -19.99 -20.41 7.50
CA ASP A 157 -21.08 -21.18 8.08
C ASP A 157 -22.43 -20.85 7.42
N PRO A 158 -22.85 -21.65 6.42
CA PRO A 158 -24.20 -21.58 5.84
C PRO A 158 -25.32 -21.82 6.86
N SER A 159 -25.01 -22.37 8.04
CA SER A 159 -25.98 -22.75 9.07
C SER A 159 -26.43 -21.55 9.92
N ARG A 160 -25.66 -20.46 9.95
CA ARG A 160 -26.02 -19.26 10.73
C ARG A 160 -27.03 -18.35 10.00
N CYS A 161 -27.35 -18.62 8.74
CA CYS A 161 -28.49 -18.02 8.05
C CYS A 161 -29.85 -18.65 8.42
N GLN A 162 -29.89 -19.53 9.41
CA GLN A 162 -31.11 -20.09 9.98
C GLN A 162 -31.16 -19.82 11.48
N ASN A 163 -31.50 -18.58 11.86
CA ASN A 163 -32.61 -18.35 12.79
C ASN A 163 -32.94 -16.85 12.94
N PRO A 164 -34.22 -16.44 12.94
CA PRO A 164 -34.62 -15.03 12.94
C PRO A 164 -34.59 -14.31 14.30
N GLU A 165 -33.96 -14.85 15.36
CA GLU A 165 -34.20 -14.37 16.73
C GLU A 165 -32.95 -13.91 17.52
N SER A 166 -31.88 -13.47 16.86
CA SER A 166 -30.78 -12.80 17.58
C SER A 166 -30.40 -11.49 16.90
N GLY A 167 -31.13 -10.45 17.27
CA GLY A 167 -30.82 -9.07 16.92
C GLY A 167 -29.57 -8.59 17.64
N SER A 168 -28.70 -7.91 16.89
CA SER A 168 -27.88 -6.81 17.40
C SER A 168 -27.79 -5.78 16.28
N ASP A 169 -28.54 -4.71 16.48
CA ASP A 169 -28.79 -3.54 15.65
C ASP A 169 -27.64 -3.10 14.73
N VAL A 170 -27.85 -3.22 13.42
CA VAL A 170 -27.13 -2.41 12.42
C VAL A 170 -28.16 -1.52 11.71
N PRO A 171 -28.06 -0.18 11.79
CA PRO A 171 -29.01 0.71 11.14
C PRO A 171 -28.94 0.53 9.61
N MET A 172 -30.07 0.22 8.99
CA MET A 172 -30.19 0.16 7.53
C MET A 172 -30.11 1.57 6.93
N ASP A 173 -29.19 1.75 5.99
CA ASP A 173 -29.12 2.93 5.12
C ASP A 173 -30.30 2.92 4.12
N PRO A 174 -31.21 3.92 4.15
CA PRO A 174 -32.36 4.01 3.26
C PRO A 174 -32.01 4.22 1.77
N SER A 175 -30.73 4.43 1.43
CA SER A 175 -30.27 4.88 0.11
C SER A 175 -30.00 3.75 -0.89
N SER A 176 -30.13 2.47 -0.51
CA SER A 176 -29.77 1.35 -1.38
C SER A 176 -30.85 1.05 -2.44
N PHE A 177 -30.67 1.60 -3.64
CA PHE A 177 -31.56 1.47 -4.80
C PHE A 177 -31.67 0.04 -5.41
N HIS A 178 -31.38 -1.03 -4.68
CA HIS A 178 -31.36 -2.42 -5.19
C HIS A 178 -32.49 -3.32 -4.68
N CYS A 179 -33.46 -2.76 -3.97
CA CYS A 179 -34.65 -3.46 -3.52
C CYS A 179 -35.93 -2.86 -4.14
N ARG A 180 -36.61 -3.58 -5.03
CA ARG A 180 -38.00 -3.27 -5.43
C ARG A 180 -38.93 -4.43 -5.06
N GLY A 181 -39.79 -4.20 -4.08
CA GLY A 181 -40.90 -5.08 -3.72
C GLY A 181 -42.06 -4.26 -3.13
N PRO A 182 -43.32 -4.75 -3.15
CA PRO A 182 -44.49 -3.95 -2.77
C PRO A 182 -44.64 -3.75 -1.27
N ASN A 183 -43.86 -4.46 -0.44
CA ASN A 183 -43.84 -4.34 1.01
C ASN A 183 -42.41 -4.55 1.49
N GLY A 184 -41.90 -3.60 2.28
CA GLY A 184 -40.49 -3.37 2.61
C GLY A 184 -39.75 -4.45 3.40
N ASP A 185 -40.34 -5.62 3.68
CA ASP A 185 -39.76 -6.54 4.67
C ASP A 185 -39.07 -7.78 4.08
N ARG A 186 -39.15 -8.02 2.77
CA ARG A 186 -38.53 -9.22 2.15
C ARG A 186 -37.98 -8.95 0.76
N CYS A 187 -36.75 -8.44 0.68
CA CYS A 187 -36.00 -8.50 -0.57
C CYS A 187 -35.57 -9.94 -0.86
N LYS A 188 -36.01 -10.50 -2.00
CA LYS A 188 -35.47 -11.76 -2.51
C LYS A 188 -34.30 -11.45 -3.44
N CYS A 189 -33.07 -11.66 -2.98
CA CYS A 189 -31.92 -11.71 -3.87
C CYS A 189 -32.02 -12.95 -4.76
N LYS A 190 -32.00 -12.76 -6.09
CA LYS A 190 -31.90 -13.89 -7.02
C LYS A 190 -30.48 -14.44 -6.94
N THR A 191 -30.35 -15.74 -6.68
CA THR A 191 -29.08 -16.45 -6.77
C THR A 191 -28.63 -16.45 -8.24
N VAL A 192 -27.58 -15.69 -8.55
CA VAL A 192 -27.00 -15.67 -9.90
C VAL A 192 -25.93 -16.76 -9.96
N LYS A 193 -26.06 -17.68 -10.91
CA LYS A 193 -25.03 -18.68 -11.18
C LYS A 193 -23.89 -18.01 -11.95
N MET A 194 -22.69 -17.95 -11.37
CA MET A 194 -21.49 -17.53 -12.09
C MET A 194 -21.24 -18.53 -13.22
N GLY A 195 -21.23 -18.03 -14.45
CA GLY A 195 -20.99 -18.81 -15.66
C GLY A 195 -20.71 -17.87 -16.82
N GLN A 196 -20.14 -18.41 -17.89
CA GLN A 196 -19.72 -17.61 -19.05
C GLN A 196 -20.86 -16.75 -19.62
N LYS A 197 -22.09 -17.27 -19.66
CA LYS A 197 -23.28 -16.48 -20.05
C LYS A 197 -23.55 -15.29 -19.13
N THR A 198 -23.40 -15.45 -17.81
CA THR A 198 -23.57 -14.36 -16.83
C THR A 198 -22.45 -13.33 -16.97
N TYR A 199 -21.23 -13.79 -17.24
CA TYR A 199 -20.06 -12.94 -17.45
C TYR A 199 -20.24 -12.04 -18.69
N VAL A 200 -20.75 -12.61 -19.79
CA VAL A 200 -20.98 -11.85 -21.03
C VAL A 200 -22.20 -10.93 -20.90
N ASN A 201 -23.25 -11.36 -20.21
CA ASN A 201 -24.51 -10.61 -20.11
C ASN A 201 -24.44 -9.41 -19.13
N ASN A 202 -23.46 -9.37 -18.24
CA ASN A 202 -23.25 -8.24 -17.32
C ASN A 202 -22.43 -7.08 -17.92
N ASN A 203 -22.12 -7.14 -19.22
CA ASN A 203 -21.53 -6.04 -20.01
C ASN A 203 -20.42 -5.28 -19.25
N TYR A 204 -19.46 -6.01 -18.68
CA TYR A 204 -18.24 -5.41 -18.17
C TYR A 204 -17.42 -4.97 -19.38
N ASN A 205 -17.63 -3.72 -19.80
CA ASN A 205 -16.88 -3.05 -20.83
C ASN A 205 -15.48 -2.75 -20.27
N TYR A 206 -14.59 -3.75 -20.27
CA TYR A 206 -13.16 -3.48 -20.26
C TYR A 206 -12.85 -2.94 -21.65
N GLY A 207 -12.66 -1.62 -21.75
CA GLY A 207 -12.22 -0.96 -22.97
C GLY A 207 -11.04 -1.72 -23.56
N GLU A 208 -11.23 -2.20 -24.78
CA GLU A 208 -10.18 -2.79 -25.59
C GLU A 208 -9.18 -1.72 -26.08
N PRO A 209 -7.95 -2.14 -26.44
CA PRO A 209 -6.73 -1.32 -26.45
C PRO A 209 -6.63 -0.24 -27.55
#